data_AF-A0A7T5CIS4-F1
#
_entry.id   AF-A0A7T5CIS4-F1
#
_cell.length_a   1.000
_cell.length_b   1.000
_cell.length_c   1.000
_cell.angle_alpha   90.00
_cell.angle_beta   90.00
_cell.angle_gamma   90.00
#
_symmetry.space_group_name_H-M   'P 1'
#
loop_
_entity.id
_entity.type
_entity.pdbx_description
1 polymer ?
#
loop_
_entity_poly.entity_id
_entity_poly.type
_entity_poly.pdbx_seq_one_letter_code
_entity_poly.pdbx_strand_id
1 'polypeptide(L)'
;MAKSGDGKRTRSKRTTKFLRIPRKSGFLCHELEELNLQLLYSPIEQREKQYLRAEKLHDQIVDQQQYPLDFLVYRITGKRLSQQNETLLVGEAIRPDMRLIIDAMTNSLELSVDESSYETVNTLATRLNVSTKTISRWRKEGLRWRQARLESGKKKRIIFTEDAIRTFTKSYQDRVTKASSFRRLDDRRKNNIISDARQIVTQHSSTSFNRTATRIAKKQNIAVETVRQIITKYDTANQDKAIFENHAHTINEREKKIIVRMHSWGIAVSRIANHFGRTRSTIYRAIHQHEYEELKCIDLPYIELQVFNREDADEVILRQQLTEIHSHLAGGKLVPLNWEQIPLSIWYLFEKPRIRDKTARSLFVRYNYLKYKANQLRETISQDQPSAKLIEDVYFILDQVKVIHGLLIDYHTSHFVSNVRLHFLDQDNVPLWSIFNLLEVAAACLSDVIREYNPSRSTSFATTLKNHIMRRLIQAQQDMKKGKAVKRESKEQLVERYMTKLNLLKNEY
;
A
#
# COMPACT_ATOMS: atom_id res chain seq x y z
N MET A 1 -26.77 -57.60 -58.89
CA MET A 1 -25.58 -58.47 -59.01
C MET A 1 -24.50 -57.73 -59.78
N ALA A 2 -23.24 -57.83 -59.31
CA ALA A 2 -21.97 -57.47 -59.98
C ALA A 2 -21.75 -55.96 -60.28
N LYS A 3 -20.88 -55.24 -59.57
CA LYS A 3 -19.39 -55.21 -59.56
C LYS A 3 -18.83 -54.04 -60.38
N SER A 4 -18.24 -53.11 -59.63
CA SER A 4 -16.91 -52.51 -59.82
C SER A 4 -16.47 -51.97 -61.18
N GLY A 5 -16.16 -50.68 -61.20
CA GLY A 5 -15.30 -50.03 -62.20
C GLY A 5 -14.67 -48.78 -61.60
N ASP A 6 -13.54 -48.96 -60.90
CA ASP A 6 -12.69 -47.91 -60.34
C ASP A 6 -11.96 -47.16 -61.47
N GLY A 7 -11.99 -45.83 -61.41
CA GLY A 7 -11.44 -44.94 -62.44
C GLY A 7 -10.87 -43.68 -61.79
N LYS A 8 -9.63 -43.79 -61.32
CA LYS A 8 -8.82 -42.71 -60.75
C LYS A 8 -8.80 -41.47 -61.67
N ARG A 9 -9.24 -40.32 -61.14
CA ARG A 9 -8.81 -38.99 -61.60
C ARG A 9 -8.27 -38.18 -60.42
N THR A 10 -6.98 -37.91 -60.51
CA THR A 10 -6.16 -37.05 -59.66
C THR A 10 -6.69 -35.62 -59.61
N ARG A 11 -7.05 -35.12 -58.43
CA ARG A 11 -7.31 -33.69 -58.18
C ARG A 11 -6.13 -33.06 -57.43
N SER A 12 -5.41 -32.22 -58.17
CA SER A 12 -4.38 -31.30 -57.70
C SER A 12 -5.01 -30.08 -57.00
N LYS A 13 -4.46 -29.74 -55.83
CA LYS A 13 -4.26 -28.39 -55.23
C LYS A 13 -5.49 -27.51 -54.93
N ARG A 14 -5.67 -27.21 -53.64
CA ARG A 14 -5.29 -25.93 -52.98
C ARG A 14 -5.73 -25.97 -51.52
N THR A 15 -4.83 -26.39 -50.64
CA THR A 15 -5.01 -26.24 -49.19
C THR A 15 -4.64 -24.82 -48.80
N THR A 16 -5.65 -23.97 -48.61
CA THR A 16 -5.55 -22.71 -47.86
C THR A 16 -5.13 -23.04 -46.43
N LYS A 17 -3.82 -22.97 -46.17
CA LYS A 17 -3.26 -23.11 -44.83
C LYS A 17 -3.67 -21.85 -44.05
N PHE A 18 -4.71 -21.96 -43.23
CA PHE A 18 -5.14 -20.91 -42.31
C PHE A 18 -3.93 -20.48 -41.46
N LEU A 19 -3.47 -19.25 -41.63
CA LEU A 19 -2.45 -18.63 -40.78
C LEU A 19 -2.98 -18.60 -39.35
N ARG A 20 -2.36 -19.39 -38.48
CA ARG A 20 -2.64 -19.39 -37.05
C ARG A 20 -2.03 -18.09 -36.48
N ILE A 21 -2.85 -17.04 -36.36
CA ILE A 21 -2.44 -15.73 -35.84
C ILE A 21 -2.21 -15.87 -34.32
N PRO A 22 -1.00 -15.66 -33.79
CA PRO A 22 -0.80 -15.62 -32.35
C PRO A 22 -1.40 -14.32 -31.79
N ARG A 23 -2.49 -14.42 -31.00
CA ARG A 23 -3.00 -13.31 -30.18
C ARG A 23 -1.97 -13.01 -29.09
N LYS A 24 -1.13 -12.00 -29.31
CA LYS A 24 -0.47 -11.27 -28.22
C LYS A 24 -1.34 -10.03 -27.95
N SER A 25 -2.33 -10.13 -27.08
CA SER A 25 -3.14 -8.98 -26.69
C SER A 25 -2.29 -8.07 -25.80
N GLY A 26 -1.65 -7.08 -26.43
CA GLY A 26 -0.89 -6.01 -25.78
C GLY A 26 -1.14 -4.65 -26.42
N PHE A 27 -2.19 -4.52 -27.23
CA PHE A 27 -2.65 -3.26 -27.81
C PHE A 27 -3.32 -2.41 -26.73
N LEU A 28 -3.09 -1.11 -26.75
CA LEU A 28 -3.70 -0.11 -25.88
C LEU A 28 -5.02 0.42 -26.47
N CYS A 29 -5.09 0.54 -27.79
CA CYS A 29 -6.23 1.00 -28.56
C CYS A 29 -6.89 -0.20 -29.25
N HIS A 30 -8.17 -0.45 -28.94
CA HIS A 30 -8.92 -1.57 -29.50
C HIS A 30 -9.05 -1.46 -31.03
N GLU A 31 -9.22 -0.25 -31.55
CA GLU A 31 -9.39 0.04 -32.97
C GLU A 31 -8.14 -0.30 -33.79
N LEU A 32 -6.96 -0.16 -33.19
CA LEU A 32 -5.69 -0.53 -33.83
C LEU A 32 -5.46 -2.05 -33.81
N GLU A 33 -5.99 -2.76 -32.82
CA GLU A 33 -6.02 -4.22 -32.80
C GLU A 33 -6.90 -4.76 -33.93
N GLU A 34 -8.09 -4.19 -34.11
CA GLU A 34 -8.98 -4.56 -35.22
C GLU A 34 -8.35 -4.29 -36.58
N LEU A 35 -7.74 -3.10 -36.75
CA LEU A 35 -7.01 -2.76 -37.97
C LEU A 35 -5.88 -3.76 -38.24
N ASN A 36 -5.11 -4.14 -37.21
CA ASN A 36 -4.05 -5.13 -37.34
C ASN A 36 -4.57 -6.47 -37.90
N LEU A 37 -5.70 -6.96 -37.38
CA LEU A 37 -6.32 -8.19 -37.88
C LEU A 37 -6.65 -8.07 -39.36
N GLN A 38 -7.25 -6.96 -39.79
CA GLN A 38 -7.58 -6.71 -41.20
C GLN A 38 -6.34 -6.65 -42.10
N LEU A 39 -5.27 -5.99 -41.65
CA LEU A 39 -4.01 -5.89 -42.41
C LEU A 39 -3.37 -7.27 -42.63
N LEU A 40 -3.47 -8.18 -41.67
CA LEU A 40 -2.91 -9.54 -41.79
C LEU A 40 -3.60 -10.41 -42.86
N TYR A 41 -4.86 -10.10 -43.22
CA TYR A 41 -5.57 -10.77 -44.32
C TYR A 41 -5.22 -10.22 -45.72
N SER A 42 -4.49 -9.10 -45.79
CA SER A 42 -4.09 -8.51 -47.08
C SER A 42 -3.08 -9.41 -47.83
N PRO A 43 -3.09 -9.41 -49.18
CA PRO A 43 -2.08 -10.09 -49.99
C PRO A 43 -0.64 -9.70 -49.59
N ILE A 44 0.32 -10.60 -49.81
CA ILE A 44 1.74 -10.44 -49.40
C ILE A 44 2.31 -9.09 -49.88
N GLU A 45 2.15 -8.78 -51.17
CA GLU A 45 2.65 -7.53 -51.77
C GLU A 45 2.03 -6.26 -51.16
N GLN A 46 0.77 -6.35 -50.72
CA GLN A 46 0.09 -5.23 -50.07
C GLN A 46 0.57 -5.06 -48.62
N ARG A 47 0.77 -6.17 -47.89
CA ARG A 47 1.35 -6.14 -46.54
C ARG A 47 2.75 -5.52 -46.54
N GLU A 48 3.55 -5.75 -47.59
CA GLU A 48 4.86 -5.10 -47.73
C GLU A 48 4.76 -3.59 -47.81
N LYS A 49 3.87 -3.07 -48.67
CA LYS A 49 3.64 -1.63 -48.79
C LYS A 49 3.07 -1.04 -47.51
N GLN A 50 2.17 -1.76 -46.84
CA GLN A 50 1.50 -1.31 -45.62
C GLN A 50 2.45 -1.23 -44.43
N TYR A 51 3.38 -2.19 -44.24
CA TYR A 51 4.33 -2.08 -43.12
C TYR A 51 5.32 -0.93 -43.32
N LEU A 52 5.77 -0.68 -44.56
CA LEU A 52 6.65 0.46 -44.86
C LEU A 52 5.94 1.80 -44.59
N ARG A 53 4.64 1.88 -44.89
CA ARG A 53 3.82 3.04 -44.53
C ARG A 53 3.62 3.17 -43.03
N ALA A 54 3.38 2.06 -42.34
CA ALA A 54 3.26 2.03 -40.88
C ALA A 54 4.57 2.47 -40.19
N GLU A 55 5.74 2.08 -40.71
CA GLU A 55 7.04 2.57 -40.22
C GLU A 55 7.19 4.09 -40.39
N LYS A 56 6.80 4.63 -41.56
CA LYS A 56 6.83 6.09 -41.77
C LYS A 56 5.85 6.82 -40.86
N LEU A 57 4.66 6.26 -40.66
CA LEU A 57 3.65 6.83 -39.77
C LEU A 57 4.14 6.83 -38.33
N HIS A 58 4.70 5.71 -37.85
CA HIS A 58 5.29 5.59 -36.52
C HIS A 58 6.29 6.72 -36.22
N ASP A 59 7.13 7.07 -37.20
CA ASP A 59 8.14 8.13 -37.04
C ASP A 59 7.54 9.56 -37.04
N GLN A 60 6.29 9.73 -37.47
CA GLN A 60 5.58 11.01 -37.56
C GLN A 60 4.63 11.27 -36.39
N ILE A 61 4.27 10.24 -35.62
CA ILE A 61 3.36 10.38 -34.48
C ILE A 61 4.04 11.13 -33.33
N VAL A 62 3.39 12.16 -32.80
CA VAL A 62 3.80 12.95 -31.64
C VAL A 62 2.96 12.54 -30.43
N ASP A 63 3.59 12.28 -29.28
CA ASP A 63 2.94 11.65 -28.13
C ASP A 63 1.75 12.47 -27.58
N GLN A 64 1.90 13.79 -27.51
CA GLN A 64 0.88 14.71 -26.96
C GLN A 64 -0.22 15.08 -27.96
N GLN A 65 -0.15 14.61 -29.22
CA GLN A 65 -1.13 14.96 -30.25
C GLN A 65 -2.21 13.88 -30.36
N GLN A 66 -3.44 14.30 -30.67
CA GLN A 66 -4.55 13.41 -30.99
C GLN A 66 -4.67 13.21 -32.49
N TYR A 67 -4.91 11.97 -32.92
CA TYR A 67 -5.05 11.59 -34.32
C TYR A 67 -6.40 10.89 -34.55
N PRO A 68 -7.19 11.33 -35.54
CA PRO A 68 -8.38 10.60 -35.94
C PRO A 68 -8.05 9.21 -36.47
N LEU A 69 -8.87 8.21 -36.15
CA LEU A 69 -8.68 6.84 -36.63
C LEU A 69 -8.65 6.76 -38.16
N ASP A 70 -9.53 7.50 -38.86
CA ASP A 70 -9.56 7.53 -40.32
C ASP A 70 -8.22 8.00 -40.92
N PHE A 71 -7.56 8.98 -40.27
CA PHE A 71 -6.24 9.42 -40.70
C PHE A 71 -5.20 8.29 -40.59
N LEU A 72 -5.20 7.52 -39.51
CA LEU A 72 -4.27 6.41 -39.31
C LEU A 72 -4.52 5.29 -40.34
N VAL A 73 -5.78 4.91 -40.55
CA VAL A 73 -6.18 3.90 -41.54
C VAL A 73 -5.78 4.32 -42.95
N TYR A 74 -6.06 5.57 -43.33
CA TYR A 74 -5.68 6.13 -44.63
C TYR A 74 -4.17 6.14 -44.83
N ARG A 75 -3.40 6.54 -43.81
CA ARG A 75 -1.93 6.57 -43.90
C ARG A 75 -1.31 5.18 -44.11
N ILE A 76 -1.90 4.13 -43.53
CA ILE A 76 -1.39 2.76 -43.67
C ILE A 76 -1.90 2.12 -44.97
N THR A 77 -3.22 2.14 -45.20
CA THR A 77 -3.86 1.39 -46.28
C THR A 77 -3.98 2.16 -47.59
N GLY A 78 -4.01 3.49 -47.53
CA GLY A 78 -4.33 4.37 -48.65
C GLY A 78 -5.84 4.50 -48.93
N LYS A 79 -6.70 3.90 -48.11
CA LYS A 79 -8.17 3.96 -48.22
C LYS A 79 -8.75 4.70 -47.01
N ARG A 80 -9.77 5.53 -47.25
CA ARG A 80 -10.54 6.18 -46.17
C ARG A 80 -11.66 5.27 -45.72
N LEU A 81 -12.04 5.38 -44.46
CA LEU A 81 -13.23 4.73 -43.91
C LEU A 81 -14.47 5.44 -44.48
N SER A 82 -15.46 4.66 -44.92
CA SER A 82 -16.69 5.19 -45.53
C SER A 82 -17.63 5.89 -44.54
N GLN A 83 -17.38 5.77 -43.24
CA GLN A 83 -18.12 6.40 -42.15
C GLN A 83 -17.28 7.48 -41.48
N GLN A 84 -17.91 8.60 -41.11
CA GLN A 84 -17.30 9.63 -40.26
C GLN A 84 -17.04 9.04 -38.86
N ASN A 85 -15.89 8.38 -38.68
CA ASN A 85 -15.46 7.92 -37.37
C ASN A 85 -14.81 9.10 -36.63
N GLU A 86 -15.49 9.60 -35.60
CA GLU A 86 -15.01 10.66 -34.71
C GLU A 86 -13.98 10.16 -33.67
N THR A 87 -13.59 8.88 -33.71
CA THR A 87 -12.63 8.31 -32.75
C THR A 87 -11.27 9.00 -32.86
N LEU A 88 -10.89 9.69 -31.78
CA LEU A 88 -9.59 10.33 -31.61
C LEU A 88 -8.71 9.47 -30.69
N LEU A 89 -7.50 9.14 -31.17
CA LEU A 89 -6.52 8.35 -30.43
C LEU A 89 -5.32 9.24 -30.04
N VAL A 90 -4.80 9.08 -28.82
CA VAL A 90 -3.65 9.82 -28.31
C VAL A 90 -2.35 9.21 -28.84
N GLY A 91 -1.42 10.04 -29.32
CA GLY A 91 -0.13 9.62 -29.88
C GLY A 91 0.68 8.68 -29.00
N GLU A 92 0.69 8.93 -27.69
CA GLU A 92 1.35 8.09 -26.69
C GLU A 92 0.84 6.64 -26.68
N ALA A 93 -0.45 6.43 -26.96
CA ALA A 93 -1.03 5.09 -27.09
C ALA A 93 -0.88 4.51 -28.50
N ILE A 94 -0.92 5.34 -29.55
CA ILE A 94 -0.77 4.90 -30.95
C ILE A 94 0.63 4.34 -31.22
N ARG A 95 1.68 4.99 -30.72
CA ARG A 95 3.07 4.60 -31.03
C ARG A 95 3.41 3.15 -30.63
N PRO A 96 3.17 2.68 -29.39
CA PRO A 96 3.40 1.29 -29.02
C PRO A 96 2.51 0.30 -29.79
N ASP A 97 1.28 0.68 -30.13
CA ASP A 97 0.38 -0.18 -30.93
C ASP A 97 0.81 -0.29 -32.39
N MET A 98 1.26 0.82 -32.99
CA MET A 98 1.85 0.84 -34.32
C MET A 98 3.06 -0.09 -34.41
N ARG A 99 3.81 -0.21 -33.31
CA ARG A 99 4.92 -1.15 -33.21
C ARG A 99 4.46 -2.60 -33.25
N LEU A 100 3.35 -2.93 -32.58
CA LEU A 100 2.73 -4.26 -32.66
C LEU A 100 2.21 -4.58 -34.06
N ILE A 101 1.63 -3.59 -34.76
CA ILE A 101 1.20 -3.71 -36.16
C ILE A 101 2.40 -4.05 -37.07
N ILE A 102 3.50 -3.31 -36.96
CA ILE A 102 4.73 -3.56 -37.73
C ILE A 102 5.30 -4.95 -37.39
N ASP A 103 5.33 -5.34 -36.13
CA ASP A 103 5.80 -6.67 -35.71
C ASP A 103 4.93 -7.79 -36.29
N ALA A 104 3.60 -7.67 -36.23
CA ALA A 104 2.69 -8.65 -36.77
C ALA A 104 2.85 -8.80 -38.29
N MET A 105 2.92 -7.68 -39.02
CA MET A 105 3.10 -7.69 -40.48
C MET A 105 4.47 -8.26 -40.88
N THR A 106 5.56 -7.80 -40.29
CA THR A 106 6.91 -8.33 -40.62
C THR A 106 7.08 -9.79 -40.21
N ASN A 107 6.45 -10.23 -39.11
CA ASN A 107 6.44 -11.64 -38.73
C ASN A 107 5.60 -12.51 -39.69
N SER A 108 4.60 -11.93 -40.35
CA SER A 108 3.76 -12.63 -41.34
C SER A 108 4.39 -12.72 -42.75
N LEU A 109 5.54 -12.07 -42.98
CA LEU A 109 6.25 -12.01 -44.27
C LEU A 109 7.58 -12.76 -44.23
N GLU A 110 8.00 -13.39 -45.32
CA GLU A 110 9.36 -13.92 -45.46
C GLU A 110 10.27 -12.87 -46.07
N LEU A 111 10.72 -11.93 -45.24
CA LEU A 111 11.62 -10.87 -45.67
C LEU A 111 12.99 -11.46 -46.04
N SER A 112 13.32 -11.47 -47.33
CA SER A 112 14.69 -11.62 -47.79
C SER A 112 15.39 -10.29 -47.60
N VAL A 113 16.35 -10.23 -46.67
CA VAL A 113 17.09 -9.00 -46.37
C VAL A 113 18.55 -9.27 -46.72
N ASP A 114 19.10 -8.46 -47.62
CA ASP A 114 20.52 -8.51 -47.96
C ASP A 114 21.37 -8.19 -46.72
N GLU A 115 22.47 -8.92 -46.50
CA GLU A 115 23.33 -8.79 -45.31
C GLU A 115 23.91 -7.39 -45.15
N SER A 116 24.07 -6.66 -46.26
CA SER A 116 24.54 -5.28 -46.31
C SER A 116 23.54 -4.25 -45.73
N SER A 117 22.27 -4.64 -45.57
CA SER A 117 21.16 -3.70 -45.33
C SER A 117 20.59 -3.73 -43.91
N TYR A 118 21.18 -4.52 -42.99
CA TYR A 118 20.69 -4.64 -41.62
C TYR A 118 21.78 -4.84 -40.56
N GLU A 119 21.47 -4.41 -39.33
CA GLU A 119 22.27 -4.71 -38.15
C GLU A 119 21.48 -5.55 -37.14
N THR A 120 22.14 -6.51 -36.51
CA THR A 120 21.61 -7.26 -35.36
C THR A 120 21.82 -6.48 -34.06
N VAL A 121 21.10 -6.85 -33.00
CA VAL A 121 21.24 -6.23 -31.66
C VAL A 121 22.70 -6.16 -31.19
N ASN A 122 23.49 -7.22 -31.44
CA ASN A 122 24.89 -7.27 -31.00
C ASN A 122 25.78 -6.35 -31.85
N THR A 123 25.64 -6.39 -33.17
CA THR A 123 26.42 -5.53 -34.08
C THR A 123 26.13 -4.05 -33.85
N LEU A 124 24.85 -3.68 -33.68
CA LEU A 124 24.44 -2.32 -33.35
C LEU A 124 24.97 -1.85 -32.00
N ALA A 125 24.92 -2.70 -30.98
CA ALA A 125 25.46 -2.39 -29.66
C ALA A 125 26.97 -2.12 -29.70
N THR A 126 27.72 -2.90 -30.48
CA THR A 126 29.15 -2.68 -30.70
C THR A 126 29.40 -1.40 -31.48
N ARG A 127 28.68 -1.15 -32.58
CA ARG A 127 28.84 0.06 -33.41
C ARG A 127 28.62 1.34 -32.61
N LEU A 128 27.58 1.36 -31.77
CA LEU A 128 27.21 2.54 -30.97
C LEU A 128 27.90 2.59 -29.60
N ASN A 129 28.78 1.64 -29.28
CA ASN A 129 29.46 1.50 -27.98
C ASN A 129 28.48 1.51 -26.78
N VAL A 130 27.38 0.76 -26.88
CA VAL A 130 26.36 0.64 -25.83
C VAL A 130 26.12 -0.82 -25.43
N SER A 131 25.36 -1.04 -24.36
CA SER A 131 24.96 -2.40 -23.97
C SER A 131 23.76 -2.87 -24.79
N THR A 132 23.59 -4.18 -24.94
CA THR A 132 22.38 -4.78 -25.56
C THR A 132 21.10 -4.43 -24.78
N LYS A 133 21.20 -4.18 -23.46
CA LYS A 133 20.10 -3.65 -22.64
C LYS A 133 19.70 -2.23 -23.04
N THR A 134 20.66 -1.40 -23.41
CA THR A 134 20.42 -0.04 -23.91
C THR A 134 19.63 -0.08 -25.21
N ILE A 135 20.01 -0.97 -26.15
CA ILE A 135 19.25 -1.18 -27.39
C ILE A 135 17.83 -1.67 -27.10
N SER A 136 17.64 -2.61 -26.17
CA SER A 136 16.30 -3.05 -25.74
C SER A 136 15.47 -1.94 -25.10
N ARG A 137 16.11 -0.99 -24.39
CA ARG A 137 15.43 0.17 -23.84
C ARG A 137 15.02 1.15 -24.94
N TRP A 138 15.92 1.47 -25.87
CA TRP A 138 15.62 2.35 -27.00
C TRP A 138 14.47 1.84 -27.86
N ARG A 139 14.31 0.51 -27.98
CA ARG A 139 13.13 -0.08 -28.63
C ARG A 139 11.81 0.32 -27.96
N LYS A 140 11.76 0.42 -26.63
CA LYS A 140 10.58 0.93 -25.92
C LYS A 140 10.38 2.43 -26.12
N GLU A 141 11.44 3.16 -26.40
CA GLU A 141 11.45 4.61 -26.60
C GLU A 141 11.28 5.01 -28.08
N GLY A 142 11.03 4.04 -28.99
CA GLY A 142 10.70 4.31 -30.39
C GLY A 142 11.76 3.92 -31.42
N LEU A 143 12.85 3.24 -31.05
CA LEU A 143 13.75 2.63 -32.03
C LEU A 143 13.02 1.49 -32.77
N ARG A 144 12.72 1.70 -34.05
CA ARG A 144 12.06 0.74 -34.94
C ARG A 144 12.95 -0.47 -35.22
N TRP A 145 12.37 -1.67 -35.20
CA TRP A 145 13.02 -2.92 -35.62
C TRP A 145 12.18 -3.69 -36.65
N ARG A 146 12.74 -4.75 -37.22
CA ARG A 146 12.01 -5.75 -38.02
C ARG A 146 12.35 -7.15 -37.53
N GLN A 147 11.54 -8.13 -37.91
CA GLN A 147 11.83 -9.54 -37.70
C GLN A 147 12.08 -10.22 -39.04
N ALA A 148 13.30 -10.70 -39.27
CA ALA A 148 13.68 -11.39 -40.50
C ALA A 148 14.36 -12.72 -40.18
N ARG A 149 14.27 -13.67 -41.11
CA ARG A 149 14.97 -14.96 -41.02
C ARG A 149 16.34 -14.78 -41.67
N LEU A 150 17.40 -14.80 -40.86
CA LEU A 150 18.77 -14.59 -41.35
C LEU A 150 19.36 -15.84 -42.00
N GLU A 151 18.91 -17.03 -41.59
CA GLU A 151 19.40 -18.31 -42.10
C GLU A 151 18.22 -19.27 -42.31
N SER A 152 18.25 -20.03 -43.41
CA SER A 152 17.20 -21.01 -43.73
C SER A 152 17.00 -22.01 -42.58
N GLY A 153 15.75 -22.21 -42.17
CA GLY A 153 15.39 -23.09 -41.04
C GLY A 153 15.56 -22.51 -39.63
N LYS A 154 16.20 -21.34 -39.44
CA LYS A 154 16.33 -20.72 -38.11
C LYS A 154 15.15 -19.80 -37.75
N LYS A 155 14.97 -19.56 -36.45
CA LYS A 155 13.97 -18.61 -35.92
C LYS A 155 14.27 -17.19 -36.42
N LYS A 156 13.22 -16.40 -36.67
CA LYS A 156 13.37 -14.99 -37.01
C LYS A 156 14.10 -14.24 -35.90
N ARG A 157 15.02 -13.36 -36.28
CA ARG A 157 15.78 -12.50 -35.38
C ARG A 157 15.41 -11.05 -35.59
N ILE A 158 15.65 -10.26 -34.56
CA ILE A 158 15.42 -8.82 -34.56
C ILE A 158 16.57 -8.15 -35.31
N ILE A 159 16.20 -7.34 -36.28
CA ILE A 159 17.14 -6.57 -37.10
C ILE A 159 16.74 -5.09 -37.11
N PHE A 160 17.72 -4.23 -37.37
CA PHE A 160 17.56 -2.79 -37.50
C PHE A 160 18.06 -2.37 -38.87
N THR A 161 17.26 -1.57 -39.59
CA THR A 161 17.69 -0.99 -40.86
C THR A 161 18.45 0.30 -40.62
N GLU A 162 19.35 0.67 -41.53
CA GLU A 162 20.12 1.92 -41.39
C GLU A 162 19.20 3.14 -41.33
N ASP A 163 18.09 3.12 -42.07
CA ASP A 163 17.05 4.15 -41.98
C ASP A 163 16.44 4.26 -40.58
N ALA A 164 16.17 3.13 -39.91
CA ALA A 164 15.64 3.14 -38.55
C ALA A 164 16.63 3.76 -37.56
N ILE A 165 17.91 3.41 -37.70
CA ILE A 165 18.98 3.88 -36.83
C ILE A 165 19.23 5.37 -37.06
N ARG A 166 19.26 5.81 -38.31
CA ARG A 166 19.42 7.22 -38.69
C ARG A 166 18.27 8.09 -38.16
N THR A 167 17.02 7.67 -38.34
CA THR A 167 15.86 8.43 -37.83
C THR A 167 15.86 8.52 -36.31
N PHE A 168 16.16 7.42 -35.62
CA PHE A 168 16.24 7.41 -34.16
C PHE A 168 17.39 8.30 -33.65
N THR A 169 18.56 8.22 -34.28
CA THR A 169 19.74 9.01 -33.86
C THR A 169 19.53 10.51 -34.07
N LYS A 170 18.85 10.92 -35.16
CA LYS A 170 18.45 12.32 -35.38
C LYS A 170 17.48 12.83 -34.32
N SER A 171 16.51 12.00 -33.92
CA SER A 171 15.46 12.40 -32.97
C SER A 171 15.96 12.39 -31.51
N TYR A 172 17.02 11.63 -31.20
CA TYR A 172 17.52 11.41 -29.83
C TYR A 172 19.05 11.61 -29.68
N GLN A 173 19.62 12.56 -30.43
CA GLN A 173 21.08 12.77 -30.54
C GLN A 173 21.78 12.89 -29.17
N ASP A 174 21.23 13.68 -28.25
CA ASP A 174 21.80 13.88 -26.90
C ASP A 174 21.81 12.62 -26.04
N ARG A 175 20.86 11.71 -26.26
CA ARG A 175 20.80 10.44 -25.50
C ARG A 175 21.79 9.43 -26.04
N VAL A 176 21.95 9.38 -27.36
CA VAL A 176 22.91 8.46 -28.00
C VAL A 176 24.34 8.85 -27.63
N THR A 177 24.68 10.14 -27.64
CA THR A 177 26.00 10.65 -27.23
C THR A 177 26.29 10.39 -25.74
N LYS A 178 25.31 10.61 -24.85
CA LYS A 178 25.45 10.27 -23.42
C LYS A 178 25.63 8.77 -23.20
N ALA A 179 24.85 7.93 -23.89
CA ALA A 179 24.93 6.48 -23.75
C ALA A 179 26.25 5.90 -24.30
N SER A 180 26.75 6.41 -25.42
CA SER A 180 28.02 5.96 -26.03
C SER A 180 29.25 6.42 -25.24
N SER A 181 29.14 7.53 -24.49
CA SER A 181 30.17 8.01 -23.55
C SER A 181 30.34 7.14 -22.31
N PHE A 182 29.40 6.21 -22.06
CA PHE A 182 29.41 5.32 -20.90
C PHE A 182 30.59 4.34 -20.98
N ARG A 183 31.71 4.69 -20.34
CA ARG A 183 32.87 3.80 -20.22
C ARG A 183 32.52 2.65 -19.26
N ARG A 184 32.60 1.42 -19.75
CA ARG A 184 32.58 0.23 -18.88
C ARG A 184 33.72 0.35 -17.87
N LEU A 185 33.39 0.20 -16.59
CA LEU A 185 34.39 0.15 -15.52
C LEU A 185 35.19 -1.15 -15.64
N ASP A 186 36.47 -1.00 -15.95
CA ASP A 186 37.45 -2.08 -16.01
C ASP A 186 37.64 -2.72 -14.63
N ASP A 187 37.97 -4.01 -14.58
CA ASP A 187 38.02 -4.78 -13.31
C ASP A 187 39.11 -4.25 -12.37
N ARG A 188 40.19 -3.70 -12.91
CA ARG A 188 41.21 -2.96 -12.14
C ARG A 188 40.63 -1.77 -11.38
N ARG A 189 39.75 -0.99 -12.02
CA ARG A 189 39.11 0.17 -11.37
C ARG A 189 38.12 -0.25 -10.29
N LYS A 190 37.41 -1.36 -10.48
CA LYS A 190 36.53 -1.92 -9.44
C LYS A 190 37.33 -2.30 -8.19
N ASN A 191 38.48 -2.96 -8.37
CA ASN A 191 39.36 -3.33 -7.28
C ASN A 191 39.94 -2.10 -6.55
N ASN A 192 40.28 -1.04 -7.28
CA ASN A 192 40.72 0.23 -6.69
C ASN A 192 39.61 0.88 -5.84
N ILE A 193 38.35 0.85 -6.29
CA ILE A 193 37.21 1.36 -5.52
C ILE A 193 37.03 0.59 -4.21
N ILE A 194 37.16 -0.74 -4.23
CA ILE A 194 37.06 -1.60 -3.05
C ILE A 194 38.22 -1.32 -2.08
N SER A 195 39.45 -1.17 -2.59
CA SER A 195 40.63 -0.81 -1.80
C SER A 195 40.49 0.58 -1.15
N ASP A 196 40.11 1.60 -1.91
CA ASP A 196 39.85 2.95 -1.42
C ASP A 196 38.74 2.95 -0.35
N ALA A 197 37.68 2.17 -0.54
CA ALA A 197 36.60 2.03 0.44
C ALA A 197 37.09 1.41 1.76
N ARG A 198 37.88 0.34 1.69
CA ARG A 198 38.51 -0.27 2.89
C ARG A 198 39.38 0.72 3.62
N GLN A 199 40.24 1.44 2.90
CA GLN A 199 41.15 2.42 3.50
C GLN A 199 40.39 3.54 4.22
N ILE A 200 39.30 4.04 3.64
CA ILE A 200 38.48 5.08 4.28
C ILE A 200 37.80 4.56 5.55
N VAL A 201 37.30 3.32 5.53
CA VAL A 201 36.64 2.71 6.70
C VAL A 201 37.64 2.42 7.82
N THR A 202 38.85 1.95 7.50
CA THR A 202 39.90 1.71 8.52
C THR A 202 40.44 3.02 9.12
N GLN A 203 40.60 4.07 8.31
CA GLN A 203 41.08 5.38 8.80
C GLN A 203 40.01 6.16 9.58
N HIS A 204 38.73 5.95 9.27
CA HIS A 204 37.63 6.68 9.88
C HIS A 204 36.46 5.73 10.17
N SER A 205 36.57 5.00 11.29
CA SER A 205 35.61 3.98 11.75
C SER A 205 34.16 4.47 11.89
N SER A 206 33.92 5.77 11.98
CA SER A 206 32.58 6.39 12.09
C SER A 206 31.99 6.88 10.75
N THR A 207 32.66 6.64 9.61
CA THR A 207 32.19 7.16 8.32
C THR A 207 31.08 6.28 7.73
N SER A 208 29.88 6.86 7.59
CA SER A 208 28.75 6.23 6.91
C SER A 208 29.09 5.84 5.46
N PHE A 209 28.59 4.68 5.00
CA PHE A 209 28.67 4.19 3.61
C PHE A 209 28.39 5.27 2.56
N ASN A 210 27.37 6.11 2.78
CA ASN A 210 27.04 7.18 1.85
C ASN A 210 28.12 8.25 1.74
N ARG A 211 28.78 8.59 2.86
CA ARG A 211 29.91 9.53 2.86
C ARG A 211 31.12 8.91 2.16
N THR A 212 31.41 7.63 2.42
CA THR A 212 32.49 6.90 1.75
C THR A 212 32.27 6.83 0.24
N ALA A 213 31.08 6.44 -0.20
CA ALA A 213 30.71 6.39 -1.62
C ALA A 213 30.84 7.76 -2.31
N THR A 214 30.39 8.84 -1.65
CA THR A 214 30.50 10.20 -2.17
C THR A 214 31.95 10.66 -2.30
N ARG A 215 32.80 10.32 -1.32
CA ARG A 215 34.23 10.68 -1.33
C ARG A 215 34.99 9.97 -2.44
N ILE A 216 34.74 8.68 -2.64
CA ILE A 216 35.35 7.89 -3.71
C ILE A 216 34.87 8.36 -5.09
N ALA A 217 33.57 8.63 -5.22
CA ALA A 217 32.97 9.17 -6.44
C ALA A 217 33.66 10.46 -6.91
N LYS A 218 33.91 11.39 -5.98
CA LYS A 218 34.67 12.64 -6.25
C LYS A 218 36.12 12.36 -6.64
N LYS A 219 36.82 11.47 -5.93
CA LYS A 219 38.24 11.13 -6.18
C LYS A 219 38.44 10.49 -7.56
N GLN A 220 37.54 9.59 -7.97
CA GLN A 220 37.66 8.79 -9.18
C GLN A 220 36.86 9.35 -10.37
N ASN A 221 36.13 10.46 -10.18
CA ASN A 221 35.20 11.06 -11.14
C ASN A 221 34.17 10.05 -11.70
N ILE A 222 33.51 9.31 -10.80
CA ILE A 222 32.49 8.29 -11.10
C ILE A 222 31.17 8.69 -10.44
N ALA A 223 30.03 8.30 -11.02
CA ALA A 223 28.73 8.48 -10.38
C ALA A 223 28.67 7.79 -9.01
N VAL A 224 28.14 8.49 -8.00
CA VAL A 224 28.01 7.99 -6.62
C VAL A 224 27.27 6.64 -6.58
N GLU A 225 26.23 6.49 -7.40
CA GLU A 225 25.43 5.27 -7.46
C GLU A 225 26.22 4.07 -7.99
N THR A 226 27.14 4.27 -8.93
CA THR A 226 28.00 3.20 -9.44
C THR A 226 28.98 2.72 -8.37
N VAL A 227 29.54 3.64 -7.57
CA VAL A 227 30.40 3.29 -6.43
C VAL A 227 29.60 2.50 -5.40
N ARG A 228 28.39 2.95 -5.05
CA ARG A 228 27.51 2.21 -4.12
C ARG A 228 27.25 0.79 -4.61
N GLN A 229 26.83 0.63 -5.85
CA GLN A 229 26.51 -0.69 -6.41
C GLN A 229 27.72 -1.63 -6.40
N ILE A 230 28.93 -1.12 -6.67
CA ILE A 230 30.16 -1.92 -6.61
C ILE A 230 30.43 -2.40 -5.18
N ILE A 231 30.35 -1.50 -4.20
CA ILE A 231 30.58 -1.83 -2.79
C ILE A 231 29.49 -2.78 -2.28
N THR A 232 28.21 -2.48 -2.52
CA THR A 232 27.10 -3.35 -2.12
C THR A 232 27.23 -4.75 -2.73
N LYS A 233 27.54 -4.85 -4.02
CA LYS A 233 27.75 -6.14 -4.69
C LYS A 233 28.93 -6.91 -4.06
N TYR A 234 30.00 -6.20 -3.73
CA TYR A 234 31.17 -6.80 -3.06
C TYR A 234 30.82 -7.34 -1.67
N ASP A 235 30.14 -6.53 -0.85
CA ASP A 235 29.75 -6.87 0.52
C ASP A 235 28.74 -8.04 0.54
N THR A 236 27.77 -8.06 -0.39
CA THR A 236 26.83 -9.19 -0.51
C THR A 236 27.49 -10.49 -0.95
N ALA A 237 28.55 -10.41 -1.77
CA ALA A 237 29.25 -11.59 -2.29
C ALA A 237 30.32 -12.12 -1.33
N ASN A 238 30.78 -11.31 -0.38
CA ASN A 238 31.84 -11.65 0.57
C ASN A 238 31.42 -11.27 1.99
N GLN A 239 30.48 -12.01 2.58
CA GLN A 239 29.95 -11.72 3.92
C GLN A 239 31.05 -11.67 5.00
N ASP A 240 32.06 -12.55 4.93
CA ASP A 240 33.16 -12.59 5.91
C ASP A 240 34.23 -11.49 5.72
N LYS A 241 34.20 -10.75 4.60
CA LYS A 241 35.17 -9.68 4.26
C LYS A 241 34.48 -8.38 3.86
N ALA A 242 33.24 -8.20 4.30
CA ALA A 242 32.42 -7.05 3.99
C ALA A 242 33.11 -5.77 4.48
N ILE A 243 33.14 -4.76 3.62
CA ILE A 243 33.68 -3.44 3.96
C ILE A 243 32.72 -2.73 4.92
N PHE A 244 31.41 -3.00 4.76
CA PHE A 244 30.36 -2.49 5.62
C PHE A 244 29.47 -3.62 6.12
N GLU A 245 29.80 -4.17 7.28
CA GLU A 245 29.04 -5.25 7.96
C GLU A 245 27.55 -4.90 8.12
N ASN A 246 27.24 -3.64 8.42
CA ASN A 246 25.87 -3.20 8.75
C ASN A 246 25.05 -2.63 7.59
N HIS A 247 25.53 -2.56 6.34
CA HIS A 247 24.72 -1.93 5.26
C HIS A 247 23.81 -2.90 4.50
N ALA A 248 24.19 -4.18 4.40
CA ALA A 248 23.45 -5.17 3.61
C ALA A 248 22.19 -5.72 4.32
N HIS A 249 22.09 -5.60 5.64
CA HIS A 249 20.97 -6.16 6.39
C HIS A 249 19.82 -5.16 6.44
N THR A 250 18.61 -5.58 6.07
CA THR A 250 17.37 -4.87 6.42
C THR A 250 17.23 -4.83 7.94
N ILE A 251 16.69 -3.73 8.50
CA ILE A 251 16.42 -3.65 9.95
C ILE A 251 15.58 -4.86 10.35
N ASN A 252 16.10 -5.68 11.26
CA ASN A 252 15.38 -6.86 11.72
C ASN A 252 14.28 -6.48 12.73
N GLU A 253 13.37 -7.40 13.02
CA GLU A 253 12.23 -7.14 13.92
C GLU A 253 12.65 -6.79 15.36
N ARG A 254 13.77 -7.33 15.84
CA ARG A 254 14.32 -7.00 17.18
C ARG A 254 14.91 -5.59 17.20
N GLU A 255 15.65 -5.22 16.16
CA GLU A 255 16.21 -3.87 15.99
C GLU A 255 15.09 -2.84 15.86
N LYS A 256 14.03 -3.14 15.11
CA LYS A 256 12.84 -2.30 14.98
C LYS A 256 12.20 -2.00 16.34
N LYS A 257 12.02 -3.01 17.18
CA LYS A 257 11.51 -2.84 18.55
C LYS A 257 12.42 -1.96 19.42
N ILE A 258 13.74 -2.10 19.29
CA ILE A 258 14.70 -1.25 20.03
C ILE A 258 14.63 0.19 19.53
N ILE A 259 14.58 0.41 18.21
CA ILE A 259 14.45 1.73 17.59
C ILE A 259 13.20 2.45 18.10
N VAL A 260 12.05 1.76 18.12
CA VAL A 260 10.79 2.31 18.60
C VAL A 260 10.86 2.64 20.09
N ARG A 261 11.44 1.76 20.91
CA ARG A 261 11.63 2.01 22.35
C ARG A 261 12.54 3.21 22.62
N MET A 262 13.63 3.34 21.86
CA MET A 262 14.51 4.52 21.96
C MET A 262 13.78 5.80 21.58
N HIS A 263 12.94 5.74 20.54
CA HIS A 263 12.11 6.87 20.11
C HIS A 263 11.07 7.25 21.17
N SER A 264 10.38 6.28 21.77
CA SER A 264 9.39 6.53 22.82
C SER A 264 9.97 7.09 24.12
N TRP A 265 11.26 6.83 24.40
CA TRP A 265 12.01 7.50 25.46
C TRP A 265 12.50 8.92 25.11
N GLY A 266 12.13 9.45 23.94
CA GLY A 266 12.50 10.80 23.51
C GLY A 266 13.94 10.94 23.02
N ILE A 267 14.63 9.84 22.71
CA ILE A 267 15.98 9.90 22.14
C ILE A 267 15.89 10.45 20.71
N ALA A 268 16.64 11.51 20.43
CA ALA A 268 16.65 12.13 19.10
C ALA A 268 17.01 11.12 17.99
N VAL A 269 16.22 11.10 16.91
CA VAL A 269 16.37 10.19 15.76
C VAL A 269 17.77 10.25 15.13
N SER A 270 18.45 11.39 15.20
CA SER A 270 19.84 11.52 14.76
C SER A 270 20.82 10.63 15.53
N ARG A 271 20.63 10.47 16.85
CA ARG A 271 21.43 9.59 17.70
C ARG A 271 21.12 8.13 17.44
N ILE A 272 19.83 7.80 17.29
CA ILE A 272 19.37 6.45 16.92
C ILE A 272 20.00 6.04 15.58
N ALA A 273 19.93 6.91 14.57
CA ALA A 273 20.48 6.65 13.25
C ALA A 273 22.01 6.40 13.30
N ASN A 274 22.74 7.18 14.10
CA ASN A 274 24.18 6.97 14.30
C ASN A 274 24.49 5.65 15.01
N HIS A 275 23.73 5.30 16.06
CA HIS A 275 23.91 4.06 16.81
C HIS A 275 23.75 2.82 15.93
N PHE A 276 22.74 2.81 15.05
CA PHE A 276 22.49 1.72 14.10
C PHE A 276 23.24 1.84 12.77
N GLY A 277 24.05 2.90 12.57
CA GLY A 277 24.76 3.15 11.31
C GLY A 277 23.85 3.40 10.09
N ARG A 278 22.61 3.85 10.31
CA ARG A 278 21.57 4.06 9.28
C ARG A 278 21.30 5.53 9.00
N THR A 279 20.51 5.79 7.95
CA THR A 279 20.02 7.14 7.66
C THR A 279 18.80 7.45 8.52
N ARG A 280 18.54 8.74 8.78
CA ARG A 280 17.33 9.18 9.51
C ARG A 280 16.04 8.69 8.83
N SER A 281 15.99 8.72 7.50
CA SER A 281 14.84 8.23 6.73
C SER A 281 14.59 6.73 6.95
N THR A 282 15.64 5.91 7.03
CA THR A 282 15.51 4.48 7.34
C THR A 282 14.94 4.25 8.74
N ILE A 283 15.35 5.06 9.71
CA ILE A 283 14.85 4.99 11.09
C ILE A 283 13.37 5.41 11.15
N TYR A 284 12.99 6.54 10.56
CA TYR A 284 11.58 6.96 10.48
C TYR A 284 10.71 5.92 9.78
N ARG A 285 11.20 5.32 8.69
CA ARG A 285 10.47 4.24 8.02
C ARG A 285 10.25 3.04 8.95
N ALA A 286 11.25 2.65 9.73
CA ALA A 286 11.11 1.55 10.68
C ALA A 286 10.11 1.87 11.80
N ILE A 287 10.08 3.12 12.27
CA ILE A 287 9.12 3.62 13.26
C ILE A 287 7.69 3.57 12.68
N HIS A 288 7.45 4.20 11.54
CA HIS A 288 6.11 4.23 10.92
C HIS A 288 5.62 2.84 10.50
N GLN A 289 6.52 1.95 10.08
CA GLN A 289 6.17 0.54 9.83
C GLN A 289 5.70 -0.17 11.09
N HIS A 290 6.29 0.16 12.26
CA HIS A 290 5.86 -0.40 13.53
C HIS A 290 4.50 0.15 13.96
N GLU A 291 4.35 1.48 13.91
CA GLU A 291 3.11 2.17 14.24
C GLU A 291 1.95 1.67 13.38
N TYR A 292 2.17 1.46 12.08
CA TYR A 292 1.17 0.86 11.20
C TYR A 292 0.79 -0.57 11.61
N GLU A 293 1.76 -1.41 11.99
CA GLU A 293 1.49 -2.77 12.47
C GLU A 293 0.71 -2.78 13.78
N GLU A 294 1.06 -1.89 14.73
CA GLU A 294 0.30 -1.71 15.96
C GLU A 294 -1.13 -1.27 15.65
N LEU A 295 -1.30 -0.25 14.82
CA LEU A 295 -2.62 0.22 14.37
C LEU A 295 -3.41 -0.90 13.72
N LYS A 296 -2.80 -1.79 12.93
CA LYS A 296 -3.48 -2.92 12.29
C LYS A 296 -3.96 -3.99 13.29
N CYS A 297 -3.24 -4.17 14.40
CA CYS A 297 -3.62 -5.10 15.45
C CYS A 297 -4.77 -4.61 16.33
N ILE A 298 -5.08 -3.30 16.34
CA ILE A 298 -6.20 -2.75 17.10
C ILE A 298 -7.53 -3.20 16.46
N ASP A 299 -8.31 -3.97 17.22
CA ASP A 299 -9.69 -4.29 16.86
C ASP A 299 -10.60 -3.11 17.17
N LEU A 300 -11.25 -2.58 16.15
CA LEU A 300 -12.06 -1.36 16.24
C LEU A 300 -13.47 -1.60 15.67
N PRO A 301 -14.28 -2.45 16.31
CA PRO A 301 -15.63 -2.73 15.85
C PRO A 301 -16.50 -1.49 16.03
N TYR A 302 -17.35 -1.25 15.03
CA TYR A 302 -18.30 -0.15 15.00
C TYR A 302 -19.63 -0.58 14.41
N ILE A 303 -20.67 0.17 14.73
CA ILE A 303 -22.02 -0.02 14.20
C ILE A 303 -22.23 1.02 13.12
N GLU A 304 -22.35 0.57 11.88
CA GLU A 304 -22.58 1.44 10.74
C GLU A 304 -23.98 2.07 10.79
N LEU A 305 -24.02 3.40 10.66
CA LEU A 305 -25.25 4.18 10.59
C LEU A 305 -25.32 4.89 9.24
N GLN A 306 -26.53 5.00 8.67
CA GLN A 306 -26.76 5.63 7.37
C GLN A 306 -26.26 7.09 7.30
N VAL A 307 -26.21 7.78 8.45
CA VAL A 307 -25.72 9.16 8.55
C VAL A 307 -24.21 9.30 8.32
N PHE A 308 -23.44 8.21 8.37
CA PHE A 308 -21.98 8.26 8.19
C PHE A 308 -21.55 8.50 6.76
N ASN A 309 -22.38 8.08 5.79
CA ASN A 309 -22.09 8.21 4.35
C ASN A 309 -22.49 9.58 3.78
N ARG A 310 -22.98 10.51 4.60
CA ARG A 310 -23.36 11.85 4.16
C ARG A 310 -22.13 12.75 4.05
N GLU A 311 -22.13 13.64 3.07
CA GLU A 311 -21.03 14.60 2.86
C GLU A 311 -20.87 15.57 4.05
N ASP A 312 -21.98 15.90 4.74
CA ASP A 312 -22.01 16.78 5.92
C ASP A 312 -21.77 16.05 7.26
N ALA A 313 -21.43 14.75 7.23
CA ALA A 313 -21.32 13.92 8.43
C ALA A 313 -20.28 14.45 9.43
N ASP A 314 -19.10 14.86 8.95
CA ASP A 314 -18.04 15.43 9.78
C ASP A 314 -18.53 16.69 10.52
N GLU A 315 -19.17 17.60 9.80
CA GLU A 315 -19.64 18.88 10.35
C GLU A 315 -20.77 18.68 11.36
N VAL A 316 -21.72 17.79 11.08
CA VAL A 316 -22.90 17.57 11.92
C VAL A 316 -22.56 16.73 13.16
N ILE A 317 -21.82 15.62 12.99
CA ILE A 317 -21.53 14.68 14.08
C ILE A 317 -20.46 15.21 15.02
N LEU A 318 -19.47 15.95 14.50
CA LEU A 318 -18.37 16.52 15.29
C LEU A 318 -18.63 17.97 15.74
N ARG A 319 -19.80 18.53 15.43
CA ARG A 319 -20.17 19.93 15.71
C ARG A 319 -19.91 20.37 17.15
N GLN A 320 -20.30 19.54 18.11
CA GLN A 320 -20.22 19.88 19.53
C GLN A 320 -18.83 19.53 20.08
N GLN A 321 -18.20 20.44 20.82
CA GLN A 321 -16.90 20.17 21.42
C GLN A 321 -17.01 19.18 22.59
N LEU A 322 -16.05 18.26 22.71
CA LEU A 322 -16.04 17.27 23.80
C LEU A 322 -15.83 17.92 25.18
N THR A 323 -15.09 19.02 25.23
CA THR A 323 -14.83 19.82 26.43
C THR A 323 -16.13 20.38 27.03
N GLU A 324 -17.02 20.91 26.19
CA GLU A 324 -18.34 21.39 26.60
C GLU A 324 -19.19 20.25 27.19
N ILE A 325 -19.19 19.08 26.54
CA ILE A 325 -19.94 17.91 27.01
C ILE A 325 -19.40 17.42 28.36
N HIS A 326 -18.08 17.35 28.51
CA HIS A 326 -17.44 16.96 29.76
C HIS A 326 -17.78 17.91 30.92
N SER A 327 -17.80 19.23 30.67
CA SER A 327 -18.16 20.21 31.70
C SER A 327 -19.57 20.02 32.28
N HIS A 328 -20.49 19.46 31.47
CA HIS A 328 -21.87 19.19 31.89
C HIS A 328 -22.03 17.87 32.67
N LEU A 329 -20.99 17.02 32.74
CA LEU A 329 -20.99 15.85 33.62
C LEU A 329 -20.84 16.24 35.10
N ALA A 330 -20.09 17.31 35.39
CA ALA A 330 -19.80 17.76 36.74
C ALA A 330 -21.02 18.47 37.38
N GLY A 331 -21.31 18.17 38.66
CA GLY A 331 -22.35 18.86 39.44
C GLY A 331 -23.72 18.19 39.46
N GLY A 332 -23.77 16.88 39.19
CA GLY A 332 -24.94 16.03 39.35
C GLY A 332 -25.68 16.17 40.68
N LYS A 333 -26.95 15.73 40.75
CA LYS A 333 -27.56 15.48 42.07
C LYS A 333 -26.93 14.20 42.60
N LEU A 334 -26.23 14.28 43.73
CA LEU A 334 -25.80 13.10 44.48
C LEU A 334 -27.06 12.27 44.76
N VAL A 335 -27.08 11.03 44.27
CA VAL A 335 -28.02 10.06 44.80
C VAL A 335 -27.34 9.53 46.04
N PRO A 336 -27.81 9.84 47.26
CA PRO A 336 -27.24 9.26 48.45
C PRO A 336 -27.42 7.74 48.36
N LEU A 337 -26.31 7.05 48.13
CA LEU A 337 -26.22 5.64 48.41
C LEU A 337 -25.97 5.55 49.91
N ASN A 338 -27.00 5.21 50.68
CA ASN A 338 -26.87 4.87 52.09
C ASN A 338 -26.10 3.54 52.23
N TRP A 339 -24.82 3.53 51.84
CA TRP A 339 -23.87 2.44 52.05
C TRP A 339 -22.79 2.96 52.98
N GLU A 340 -23.06 2.88 54.29
CA GLU A 340 -22.19 3.40 55.36
C GLU A 340 -20.74 2.88 55.27
N GLN A 341 -20.53 1.75 54.60
CA GLN A 341 -19.23 1.10 54.46
C GLN A 341 -18.36 1.66 53.31
N ILE A 342 -18.94 2.27 52.26
CA ILE A 342 -18.16 2.78 51.12
C ILE A 342 -17.34 4.02 51.54
N PRO A 343 -16.02 4.05 51.26
CA PRO A 343 -15.22 5.27 51.46
C PRO A 343 -15.74 6.48 50.68
N LEU A 344 -15.71 7.65 51.33
CA LEU A 344 -16.07 8.95 50.74
C LEU A 344 -15.30 9.29 49.46
N SER A 345 -14.07 8.76 49.33
CA SER A 345 -13.19 9.03 48.18
C SER A 345 -13.75 8.60 46.83
N ILE A 346 -14.74 7.69 46.77
CA ILE A 346 -15.35 7.23 45.52
C ILE A 346 -16.81 7.67 45.36
N TRP A 347 -17.35 8.48 46.29
CA TRP A 347 -18.75 8.91 46.24
C TRP A 347 -19.09 9.73 45.00
N TYR A 348 -18.13 10.53 44.51
CA TYR A 348 -18.31 11.34 43.31
C TYR A 348 -18.62 10.51 42.06
N LEU A 349 -18.17 9.25 41.99
CA LEU A 349 -18.46 8.34 40.88
C LEU A 349 -19.93 7.91 40.83
N PHE A 350 -20.66 8.10 41.93
CA PHE A 350 -22.06 7.71 42.06
C PHE A 350 -23.03 8.86 41.86
N GLU A 351 -22.52 10.07 41.64
CA GLU A 351 -23.35 11.23 41.31
C GLU A 351 -24.07 11.02 39.98
N LYS A 352 -25.38 11.34 39.92
CA LYS A 352 -26.10 11.28 38.67
C LYS A 352 -25.68 12.47 37.79
N PRO A 353 -25.05 12.23 36.63
CA PRO A 353 -24.61 13.31 35.75
C PRO A 353 -25.78 14.14 35.23
N ARG A 354 -25.56 15.44 34.96
CA ARG A 354 -26.57 16.38 34.44
C ARG A 354 -26.70 16.38 32.92
N ILE A 355 -26.45 15.25 32.26
CA ILE A 355 -26.56 15.18 30.81
C ILE A 355 -27.95 14.70 30.39
N ARG A 356 -28.49 15.29 29.32
CA ARG A 356 -29.76 14.86 28.72
C ARG A 356 -29.52 13.58 27.91
N ASP A 357 -30.47 12.64 27.94
CA ASP A 357 -30.38 11.38 27.17
C ASP A 357 -30.09 11.57 25.67
N LYS A 358 -30.55 12.69 25.09
CA LYS A 358 -30.25 13.05 23.69
C LYS A 358 -28.75 13.26 23.45
N THR A 359 -28.04 13.87 24.40
CA THR A 359 -26.59 14.14 24.32
C THR A 359 -25.79 12.85 24.52
N ALA A 360 -26.25 11.95 25.40
CA ALA A 360 -25.65 10.61 25.51
C ALA A 360 -25.79 9.83 24.18
N ARG A 361 -26.96 9.91 23.53
CA ARG A 361 -27.19 9.30 22.22
C ARG A 361 -26.28 9.88 21.13
N SER A 362 -26.06 11.20 21.11
CA SER A 362 -25.12 11.82 20.15
C SER A 362 -23.67 11.39 20.38
N LEU A 363 -23.25 11.16 21.64
CA LEU A 363 -21.94 10.59 21.94
C LEU A 363 -21.78 9.18 21.37
N PHE A 364 -22.79 8.31 21.47
CA PHE A 364 -22.75 6.99 20.83
C PHE A 364 -22.66 7.05 19.31
N VAL A 365 -23.36 8.00 18.67
CA VAL A 365 -23.25 8.23 17.22
C VAL A 365 -21.84 8.68 16.86
N ARG A 366 -21.29 9.66 17.59
CA ARG A 366 -19.92 10.15 17.37
C ARG A 366 -18.86 9.08 17.62
N TYR A 367 -19.02 8.27 18.67
CA TYR A 367 -18.14 7.15 19.00
C TYR A 367 -18.04 6.16 17.83
N ASN A 368 -19.19 5.73 17.30
CA ASN A 368 -19.22 4.82 16.16
C ASN A 368 -18.71 5.47 14.86
N TYR A 369 -19.01 6.76 14.65
CA TYR A 369 -18.54 7.51 13.48
C TYR A 369 -17.01 7.65 13.45
N LEU A 370 -16.38 7.99 14.58
CA LEU A 370 -14.93 8.10 14.67
C LEU A 370 -14.25 6.74 14.44
N LYS A 371 -14.82 5.66 14.95
CA LYS A 371 -14.32 4.30 14.66
C LYS A 371 -14.45 3.92 13.19
N TYR A 372 -15.59 4.24 12.57
CA TYR A 372 -15.79 4.09 11.13
C TYR A 372 -14.71 4.86 10.34
N LYS A 373 -14.51 6.14 10.67
CA LYS A 373 -13.51 7.01 10.03
C LYS A 373 -12.09 6.50 10.22
N ALA A 374 -11.75 6.04 11.42
CA ALA A 374 -10.43 5.45 11.70
C ALA A 374 -10.19 4.18 10.87
N ASN A 375 -11.20 3.30 10.73
CA ASN A 375 -11.07 2.11 9.88
C ASN A 375 -10.93 2.46 8.39
N GLN A 376 -11.72 3.40 7.88
CA GLN A 376 -11.57 3.91 6.51
C GLN A 376 -10.16 4.47 6.26
N LEU A 377 -9.64 5.30 7.18
CA LEU A 377 -8.29 5.83 7.06
C LEU A 377 -7.23 4.74 7.14
N ARG A 378 -7.37 3.75 8.04
CA ARG A 378 -6.44 2.61 8.15
C ARG A 378 -6.32 1.83 6.85
N GLU A 379 -7.41 1.66 6.11
CA GLU A 379 -7.42 0.96 4.81
C GLU A 379 -6.65 1.72 3.71
N THR A 380 -6.56 3.04 3.81
CA THR A 380 -5.80 3.85 2.84
C THR A 380 -4.28 3.83 3.06
N ILE A 381 -3.80 3.38 4.23
CA ILE A 381 -2.38 3.38 4.57
C ILE A 381 -1.69 2.22 3.83
N SER A 382 -0.72 2.55 2.96
CA SER A 382 0.10 1.55 2.27
C SER A 382 0.99 0.80 3.25
N GLN A 383 0.99 -0.53 3.17
CA GLN A 383 1.82 -1.41 3.99
C GLN A 383 3.33 -1.23 3.74
N ASP A 384 3.73 -0.91 2.52
CA ASP A 384 5.15 -0.83 2.15
C ASP A 384 5.76 0.55 2.43
N GLN A 385 4.92 1.58 2.44
CA GLN A 385 5.31 2.97 2.70
C GLN A 385 4.20 3.69 3.48
N PRO A 386 4.12 3.45 4.80
CA PRO A 386 3.13 4.12 5.63
C PRO A 386 3.39 5.63 5.69
N SER A 387 2.34 6.42 5.45
CA SER A 387 2.40 7.87 5.55
C SER A 387 2.34 8.31 7.02
N ALA A 388 3.34 9.06 7.47
CA ALA A 388 3.40 9.59 8.84
C ALA A 388 2.15 10.40 9.20
N LYS A 389 1.70 11.27 8.27
CA LYS A 389 0.52 12.10 8.47
C LYS A 389 -0.75 11.27 8.68
N LEU A 390 -0.95 10.23 7.87
CA LEU A 390 -2.13 9.37 8.00
C LEU A 390 -2.11 8.57 9.32
N ILE A 391 -0.93 8.11 9.76
CA ILE A 391 -0.77 7.45 11.05
C ILE A 391 -1.13 8.41 12.20
N GLU A 392 -0.59 9.64 12.17
CA GLU A 392 -0.90 10.68 13.16
C GLU A 392 -2.40 10.99 13.19
N ASP A 393 -3.04 11.12 12.03
CA ASP A 393 -4.47 11.37 11.90
C ASP A 393 -5.30 10.21 12.52
N VAL A 394 -4.91 8.95 12.31
CA VAL A 394 -5.58 7.79 12.92
C VAL A 394 -5.40 7.79 14.44
N TYR A 395 -4.19 8.03 14.96
CA TYR A 395 -3.97 8.11 16.41
C TYR A 395 -4.77 9.24 17.05
N PHE A 396 -4.87 10.38 16.39
CA PHE A 396 -5.69 11.51 16.86
C PHE A 396 -7.18 11.13 16.95
N ILE A 397 -7.69 10.37 15.99
CA ILE A 397 -9.06 9.85 16.04
C ILE A 397 -9.22 8.83 17.17
N LEU A 398 -8.27 7.91 17.34
CA LEU A 398 -8.30 6.92 18.43
C LEU A 398 -8.27 7.57 19.81
N ASP A 399 -7.52 8.65 19.99
CA ASP A 399 -7.51 9.43 21.23
C ASP A 399 -8.91 10.03 21.52
N GLN A 400 -9.58 10.59 20.51
CA GLN A 400 -10.96 11.05 20.66
C GLN A 400 -11.93 9.90 20.97
N VAL A 401 -11.74 8.72 20.39
CA VAL A 401 -12.55 7.52 20.69
C VAL A 401 -12.38 7.14 22.17
N LYS A 402 -11.15 7.15 22.70
CA LYS A 402 -10.87 6.91 24.14
C LYS A 402 -11.54 7.94 25.02
N VAL A 403 -11.42 9.23 24.69
CA VAL A 403 -12.09 10.31 25.44
C VAL A 403 -13.60 10.07 25.49
N ILE A 404 -14.25 9.80 24.35
CA ILE A 404 -15.70 9.53 24.32
C ILE A 404 -16.06 8.27 25.09
N HIS A 405 -15.27 7.21 24.98
CA HIS A 405 -15.48 5.98 25.74
C HIS A 405 -15.45 6.25 27.26
N GLY A 406 -14.43 6.99 27.72
CA GLY A 406 -14.33 7.43 29.11
C GLY A 406 -15.53 8.26 29.56
N LEU A 407 -15.98 9.20 28.73
CA LEU A 407 -17.17 10.02 29.01
C LEU A 407 -18.45 9.17 29.13
N LEU A 408 -18.62 8.16 28.29
CA LEU A 408 -19.76 7.25 28.34
C LEU A 408 -19.73 6.36 29.59
N ILE A 409 -18.54 5.89 29.99
CA ILE A 409 -18.35 5.19 31.26
C ILE A 409 -18.73 6.10 32.42
N ASP A 410 -18.19 7.33 32.47
CA ASP A 410 -18.47 8.29 33.54
C ASP A 410 -19.96 8.63 33.62
N TYR A 411 -20.61 8.81 32.47
CA TYR A 411 -22.04 9.11 32.43
C TYR A 411 -22.90 7.95 32.97
N HIS A 412 -22.50 6.70 32.70
CA HIS A 412 -23.30 5.53 33.05
C HIS A 412 -22.86 4.82 34.35
N THR A 413 -21.77 5.26 34.98
CA THR A 413 -21.28 4.65 36.23
C THR A 413 -22.33 4.69 37.35
N SER A 414 -23.02 5.82 37.51
CA SER A 414 -24.09 5.95 38.51
C SER A 414 -25.29 5.00 38.29
N HIS A 415 -25.53 4.57 37.04
CA HIS A 415 -26.69 3.76 36.69
C HIS A 415 -26.56 2.32 37.19
N PHE A 416 -25.36 1.72 37.14
CA PHE A 416 -25.20 0.33 37.58
C PHE A 416 -25.06 0.19 39.09
N VAL A 417 -24.57 1.20 39.79
CA VAL A 417 -24.39 1.15 41.24
C VAL A 417 -25.74 0.96 41.95
N SER A 418 -26.79 1.60 41.44
CA SER A 418 -28.16 1.37 41.90
C SER A 418 -28.63 -0.07 41.65
N ASN A 419 -28.18 -0.72 40.57
CA ASN A 419 -28.51 -2.12 40.29
C ASN A 419 -27.72 -3.07 41.19
N VAL A 420 -26.43 -2.82 41.42
CA VAL A 420 -25.60 -3.60 42.37
C VAL A 420 -26.23 -3.59 43.77
N ARG A 421 -26.84 -2.47 44.20
CA ARG A 421 -27.57 -2.39 45.46
C ARG A 421 -28.72 -3.39 45.58
N LEU A 422 -29.46 -3.64 44.51
CA LEU A 422 -30.61 -4.55 44.53
C LEU A 422 -30.20 -5.98 44.91
N HIS A 423 -28.95 -6.35 44.66
CA HIS A 423 -28.39 -7.67 44.97
C HIS A 423 -28.04 -7.88 46.44
N PHE A 424 -28.15 -6.83 47.26
CA PHE A 424 -27.77 -6.82 48.68
C PHE A 424 -28.91 -6.40 49.61
N LEU A 425 -30.14 -6.23 49.10
CA LEU A 425 -31.27 -5.73 49.88
C LEU A 425 -31.61 -6.60 51.11
N ASP A 426 -31.39 -7.91 51.02
CA ASP A 426 -31.72 -8.88 52.08
C ASP A 426 -30.50 -9.26 52.96
N GLN A 427 -29.42 -8.48 52.94
CA GLN A 427 -28.16 -8.79 53.66
C GLN A 427 -27.75 -7.65 54.60
N ASP A 428 -27.80 -7.91 55.91
CA ASP A 428 -27.48 -6.91 56.93
C ASP A 428 -25.98 -6.57 57.05
N ASN A 429 -25.09 -7.46 56.62
CA ASN A 429 -23.63 -7.29 56.73
C ASN A 429 -22.88 -7.82 55.50
N VAL A 430 -22.90 -7.04 54.42
CA VAL A 430 -22.15 -7.38 53.19
C VAL A 430 -20.68 -7.00 53.34
N PRO A 431 -19.72 -7.91 53.09
CA PRO A 431 -18.31 -7.55 53.09
C PRO A 431 -17.95 -6.58 51.96
N LEU A 432 -17.10 -5.57 52.25
CA LEU A 432 -16.63 -4.59 51.26
C LEU A 432 -16.03 -5.22 49.99
N TRP A 433 -15.21 -6.26 50.13
CA TRP A 433 -14.60 -6.93 48.97
C TRP A 433 -15.64 -7.51 48.00
N SER A 434 -16.79 -7.96 48.52
CA SER A 434 -17.89 -8.51 47.72
C SER A 434 -18.56 -7.42 46.88
N ILE A 435 -18.77 -6.26 47.51
CA ILE A 435 -19.30 -5.06 46.86
C ILE A 435 -18.37 -4.62 45.73
N PHE A 436 -17.07 -4.46 46.02
CA PHE A 436 -16.09 -4.04 45.02
C PHE A 436 -15.96 -5.04 43.87
N ASN A 437 -16.02 -6.35 44.14
CA ASN A 437 -16.04 -7.35 43.06
C ASN A 437 -17.25 -7.18 42.13
N LEU A 438 -18.46 -6.96 42.67
CA LEU A 438 -19.64 -6.72 41.83
C LEU A 438 -19.56 -5.38 41.09
N LEU A 439 -19.00 -4.34 41.70
CA LEU A 439 -18.75 -3.05 41.02
C LEU A 439 -17.75 -3.22 39.86
N GLU A 440 -16.70 -4.02 40.04
CA GLU A 440 -15.73 -4.33 38.98
C GLU A 440 -16.38 -5.11 37.82
N VAL A 441 -17.21 -6.12 38.13
CA VAL A 441 -17.97 -6.87 37.12
C VAL A 441 -18.95 -5.96 36.37
N ALA A 442 -19.63 -5.07 37.09
CA ALA A 442 -20.56 -4.12 36.49
C ALA A 442 -19.84 -3.11 35.59
N ALA A 443 -18.68 -2.58 36.01
CA ALA A 443 -17.86 -1.68 35.21
C ALA A 443 -17.34 -2.35 33.92
N ALA A 444 -16.87 -3.60 34.01
CA ALA A 444 -16.47 -4.36 32.83
C ALA A 444 -17.66 -4.60 31.88
N CYS A 445 -18.82 -5.00 32.42
CA CYS A 445 -20.05 -5.15 31.63
C CYS A 445 -20.49 -3.84 30.98
N LEU A 446 -20.30 -2.69 31.64
CA LEU A 446 -20.60 -1.39 31.06
C LEU A 446 -19.72 -1.11 29.84
N SER A 447 -18.41 -1.34 29.93
CA SER A 447 -17.48 -1.21 28.79
C SER A 447 -17.93 -2.08 27.61
N ASP A 448 -18.22 -3.37 27.85
CA ASP A 448 -18.72 -4.31 26.84
C ASP A 448 -20.00 -3.78 26.15
N VAL A 449 -20.99 -3.35 26.94
CA VAL A 449 -22.27 -2.87 26.41
C VAL A 449 -22.12 -1.55 25.65
N ILE A 450 -21.20 -0.66 26.06
CA ILE A 450 -20.90 0.58 25.32
C ILE A 450 -20.39 0.25 23.90
N ARG A 451 -19.57 -0.80 23.75
CA ARG A 451 -19.02 -1.22 22.45
C ARG A 451 -20.09 -1.76 21.51
N GLU A 452 -21.08 -2.48 22.05
CA GLU A 452 -22.11 -3.17 21.26
C GLU A 452 -23.42 -2.38 21.11
N TYR A 453 -23.57 -1.26 21.82
CA TYR A 453 -24.84 -0.54 21.83
C TYR A 453 -25.12 0.16 20.50
N ASN A 454 -26.26 -0.22 19.90
CA ASN A 454 -26.77 0.42 18.69
C ASN A 454 -27.67 1.61 19.02
N PRO A 455 -27.25 2.87 18.77
CA PRO A 455 -28.04 4.05 19.07
C PRO A 455 -29.26 4.24 18.16
N SER A 456 -29.45 3.44 17.11
CA SER A 456 -30.62 3.48 16.24
C SER A 456 -31.81 2.70 16.79
N ARG A 457 -31.60 1.79 17.76
CA ARG A 457 -32.69 1.03 18.38
C ARG A 457 -33.59 1.94 19.21
N SER A 458 -34.86 1.57 19.34
CA SER A 458 -35.85 2.29 20.15
C SER A 458 -35.60 2.15 21.67
N THR A 459 -34.88 1.10 22.08
CA THR A 459 -34.57 0.84 23.49
C THR A 459 -33.50 1.80 24.01
N SER A 460 -33.79 2.45 25.14
CA SER A 460 -32.81 3.27 25.87
C SER A 460 -31.60 2.44 26.31
N PHE A 461 -30.40 3.05 26.25
CA PHE A 461 -29.17 2.44 26.73
C PHE A 461 -29.30 1.93 28.17
N ALA A 462 -29.91 2.71 29.06
CA ALA A 462 -30.07 2.34 30.47
C ALA A 462 -30.86 1.02 30.65
N THR A 463 -31.87 0.79 29.81
CA THR A 463 -32.65 -0.46 29.80
C THR A 463 -31.81 -1.64 29.33
N THR A 464 -31.06 -1.47 28.24
CA THR A 464 -30.14 -2.50 27.72
C THR A 464 -29.07 -2.84 28.74
N LEU A 465 -28.44 -1.82 29.33
CA LEU A 465 -27.42 -1.96 30.35
C LEU A 465 -27.95 -2.72 31.57
N LYS A 466 -29.12 -2.33 32.10
CA LYS A 466 -29.76 -3.00 33.23
C LYS A 466 -29.90 -4.51 32.98
N ASN A 467 -30.40 -4.91 31.80
CA ASN A 467 -30.62 -6.32 31.48
C ASN A 467 -29.31 -7.13 31.44
N HIS A 468 -28.24 -6.55 30.88
CA HIS A 468 -26.93 -7.22 30.81
C HIS A 468 -26.27 -7.31 32.19
N ILE A 469 -26.30 -6.22 32.95
CA ILE A 469 -25.73 -6.15 34.29
C ILE A 469 -26.42 -7.12 35.24
N MET A 470 -27.76 -7.16 35.27
CA MET A 470 -28.49 -8.10 36.14
C MET A 470 -28.07 -9.55 35.89
N ARG A 471 -27.93 -9.96 34.61
CA ARG A 471 -27.49 -11.32 34.26
C ARG A 471 -26.04 -11.58 34.69
N ARG A 472 -25.12 -10.66 34.39
CA ARG A 472 -23.69 -10.78 34.76
C ARG A 472 -23.49 -10.79 36.28
N LEU A 473 -24.24 -9.98 37.03
CA LEU A 473 -24.16 -9.93 38.49
C LEU A 473 -24.69 -11.20 39.15
N ILE A 474 -25.81 -11.78 38.67
CA ILE A 474 -26.31 -13.06 39.17
C ILE A 474 -25.26 -14.16 39.00
N GLN A 475 -24.65 -14.22 37.81
CA GLN A 475 -23.58 -15.19 37.52
C GLN A 475 -22.37 -14.99 38.45
N ALA A 476 -21.90 -13.75 38.60
CA ALA A 476 -20.78 -13.43 39.48
C ALA A 476 -21.06 -13.81 40.94
N GLN A 477 -22.26 -13.57 41.45
CA GLN A 477 -22.65 -13.99 42.80
C GLN A 477 -22.65 -15.51 42.98
N GLN A 478 -23.10 -16.27 41.97
CA GLN A 478 -23.04 -17.74 42.00
C GLN A 478 -21.59 -18.25 42.00
N ASP A 479 -20.71 -17.63 41.22
CA ASP A 479 -19.30 -18.00 41.15
C ASP A 479 -18.55 -17.66 42.44
N MET A 480 -18.89 -16.52 43.07
CA MET A 480 -18.35 -16.15 44.39
C MET A 480 -18.77 -17.14 45.48
N LYS A 481 -19.98 -17.71 45.43
CA LYS A 481 -20.43 -18.76 46.36
C LYS A 481 -19.67 -20.08 46.17
N LYS A 482 -19.14 -20.35 44.96
CA LYS A 482 -18.37 -21.56 44.63
C LYS A 482 -16.85 -21.38 44.84
N GLY A 483 -16.37 -20.15 44.95
CA GLY A 483 -14.95 -19.80 45.04
C GLY A 483 -14.32 -20.08 46.41
N LYS A 484 -13.00 -20.28 46.43
CA LYS A 484 -12.20 -20.42 47.66
C LYS A 484 -11.98 -19.06 48.35
N ALA A 485 -11.53 -19.12 49.61
CA ALA A 485 -11.25 -17.96 50.46
C ALA A 485 -10.43 -16.86 49.75
N VAL A 486 -10.96 -15.64 49.78
CA VAL A 486 -10.33 -14.43 49.21
C VAL A 486 -9.34 -13.85 50.23
N LYS A 487 -8.16 -13.42 49.76
CA LYS A 487 -7.16 -12.73 50.60
C LYS A 487 -7.80 -11.47 51.19
N ARG A 488 -7.60 -11.23 52.50
CA ARG A 488 -8.08 -9.99 53.14
C ARG A 488 -7.31 -8.81 52.57
N GLU A 489 -8.02 -7.93 51.87
CA GLU A 489 -7.53 -6.65 51.37
C GLU A 489 -8.00 -5.52 52.30
N SER A 490 -7.18 -4.47 52.46
CA SER A 490 -7.60 -3.27 53.17
C SER A 490 -8.62 -2.47 52.37
N LYS A 491 -9.30 -1.52 53.03
CA LYS A 491 -10.26 -0.63 52.38
C LYS A 491 -9.61 0.20 51.27
N GLU A 492 -8.40 0.67 51.49
CA GLU A 492 -7.60 1.46 50.54
C GLU A 492 -7.20 0.62 49.33
N GLN A 493 -6.77 -0.63 49.55
CA GLN A 493 -6.39 -1.55 48.48
C GLN A 493 -7.56 -1.87 47.53
N LEU A 494 -8.76 -2.05 48.08
CA LEU A 494 -9.97 -2.28 47.28
C LEU A 494 -10.32 -1.07 46.40
N VAL A 495 -10.22 0.14 46.97
CA VAL A 495 -10.44 1.39 46.22
C VAL A 495 -9.40 1.56 45.12
N GLU A 496 -8.12 1.39 45.43
CA GLU A 496 -7.03 1.53 44.46
C GLU A 496 -7.18 0.54 43.31
N ARG A 497 -7.50 -0.72 43.62
CA ARG A 497 -7.75 -1.76 42.62
C ARG A 497 -8.93 -1.41 41.72
N TYR A 498 -10.04 -0.97 42.30
CA TYR A 498 -11.22 -0.57 41.54
C TYR A 498 -10.94 0.64 40.64
N MET A 499 -10.30 1.68 41.17
CA MET A 499 -9.92 2.88 40.40
C MET A 499 -8.95 2.54 39.27
N THR A 500 -7.98 1.67 39.51
CA THR A 500 -7.04 1.21 38.49
C THR A 500 -7.77 0.49 37.37
N LYS A 501 -8.68 -0.44 37.70
CA LYS A 501 -9.50 -1.14 36.69
C LYS A 501 -10.41 -0.18 35.93
N LEU A 502 -11.07 0.75 36.63
CA LEU A 502 -11.94 1.73 35.99
C LEU A 502 -11.16 2.64 35.03
N ASN A 503 -9.97 3.11 35.42
CA ASN A 503 -9.10 3.90 34.56
C ASN A 503 -8.58 3.11 33.35
N LEU A 504 -8.30 1.81 33.50
CA LEU A 504 -7.95 0.94 32.38
C LEU A 504 -9.11 0.81 31.38
N LEU A 505 -10.33 0.62 31.86
CA LEU A 505 -11.53 0.55 31.00
C LEU A 505 -11.83 1.88 30.30
N LYS A 506 -11.57 3.01 30.95
CA LYS A 506 -11.72 4.35 30.31
C LYS A 506 -10.74 4.57 29.17
N ASN A 507 -9.51 4.08 29.33
CA ASN A 507 -8.41 4.28 28.36
C ASN A 507 -8.23 3.10 27.38
N GLU A 508 -9.18 2.16 27.37
CA GLU A 508 -9.15 0.99 26.51
C GLU A 508 -9.19 1.43 25.04
N TYR A 509 -8.06 1.33 24.31
CA TYR A 509 -7.87 1.17 22.85
C TYR A 509 -6.38 1.29 22.48
#